data_AF-A0A534K4Z4-F1
#
_entry.id   AF-A0A534K4Z4-F1
#
_cell.length_a   1.000
_cell.length_b   1.000
_cell.length_c   1.000
_cell.angle_alpha   90.00
_cell.angle_beta   90.00
_cell.angle_gamma   90.00
#
_symmetry.space_group_name_H-M   'P 1'
#
loop_
_entity.id
_entity.type
_entity.pdbx_description
1 polymer ?
#
loop_
_entity_poly.entity_id
_entity_poly.type
_entity_poly.pdbx_seq_one_letter_code
_entity_poly.pdbx_strand_id
1 'polypeptide(L)'
;PHELLALHGSIAARGDPPFHLHVAAGNEAHAVVGGHLFKATVSTLNEICLARFDSVRLGRVLNPASGLKELAIERGPTDAG
;
A
#
# COMPACT_ATOMS: atom_id res chain seq x y z
N PRO A 1 -6.59 21.71 -5.01
CA PRO A 1 -5.21 21.18 -4.95
C PRO A 1 -4.98 20.51 -3.59
N HIS A 2 -4.17 19.46 -3.52
CA HIS A 2 -3.87 18.80 -2.25
C HIS A 2 -2.37 18.49 -2.16
N GLU A 3 -1.79 18.74 -0.99
CA GLU A 3 -0.43 18.32 -0.67
C GLU A 3 -0.43 16.91 -0.11
N LEU A 4 0.47 16.06 -0.60
CA LEU A 4 0.61 14.70 -0.10
C LEU A 4 1.33 14.74 1.26
N LEU A 5 0.62 14.34 2.32
CA LEU A 5 1.17 14.32 3.67
C LEU A 5 1.68 12.91 4.05
N ALA A 6 0.97 11.87 3.60
CA ALA A 6 1.38 10.49 3.78
C ALA A 6 0.80 9.58 2.68
N LEU A 7 1.60 8.62 2.22
CA LEU A 7 1.17 7.51 1.37
C LEU A 7 1.74 6.21 1.94
N HIS A 8 0.90 5.41 2.59
CA HIS A 8 1.33 4.24 3.36
C HIS A 8 0.60 3.00 2.88
N GLY A 9 1.29 1.86 2.82
CA GLY A 9 0.64 0.60 2.52
C GLY A 9 1.58 -0.53 2.17
N SER A 10 1.01 -1.61 1.65
CA SER A 10 1.74 -2.81 1.26
C SER A 10 1.53 -3.14 -0.22
N ILE A 11 2.61 -3.68 -0.82
CA ILE A 11 2.59 -4.23 -2.17
C ILE A 11 2.71 -5.75 -2.05
N ALA A 12 1.63 -6.46 -2.33
CA ALA A 12 1.59 -7.91 -2.45
C ALA A 12 1.53 -8.26 -3.94
N ALA A 13 2.65 -8.22 -4.66
CA ALA A 13 2.69 -8.24 -6.13
C ALA A 13 2.01 -9.46 -6.79
N ARG A 14 1.88 -10.59 -6.07
CA ARG A 14 1.17 -11.81 -6.52
C ARG A 14 -0.23 -11.96 -5.92
N GLY A 15 -0.61 -11.06 -5.03
CA GLY A 15 -1.93 -11.02 -4.41
C GLY A 15 -2.93 -10.23 -5.24
N ASP A 16 -4.20 -10.48 -5.00
CA ASP A 16 -5.31 -9.69 -5.51
C ASP A 16 -6.10 -9.16 -4.30
N PRO A 17 -6.20 -7.84 -4.05
CA PRO A 17 -5.54 -6.77 -4.79
C PRO A 17 -4.03 -6.68 -4.50
N PRO A 18 -3.21 -6.25 -5.49
CA PRO A 18 -1.76 -6.17 -5.32
C PRO A 18 -1.31 -4.98 -4.47
N PHE A 19 -2.11 -3.90 -4.44
CA PHE A 19 -1.85 -2.71 -3.65
C PHE A 19 -2.92 -2.59 -2.57
N HIS A 20 -2.49 -2.29 -1.35
CA HIS A 20 -3.36 -1.77 -0.30
C HIS A 20 -2.70 -0.52 0.25
N LEU A 21 -3.13 0.64 -0.26
CA LEU A 21 -2.55 1.95 0.05
C LEU A 21 -3.59 2.85 0.71
N HIS A 22 -3.16 3.57 1.72
CA HIS A 22 -3.90 4.64 2.36
C HIS A 22 -3.16 5.96 2.15
N VAL A 23 -3.91 7.05 2.06
CA VAL A 23 -3.39 8.40 1.83
C VAL A 23 -3.88 9.37 2.89
N ALA A 24 -3.06 10.36 3.22
CA ALA A 24 -3.46 11.60 3.88
C ALA A 24 -3.02 12.78 3.03
N ALA A 25 -3.93 13.71 2.78
CA ALA A 25 -3.71 14.86 1.91
C ALA A 25 -4.23 16.14 2.59
N GLY A 26 -3.41 17.19 2.59
CA GLY A 26 -3.77 18.51 3.11
C GLY A 26 -4.43 19.36 2.01
N ASN A 27 -5.50 20.08 2.33
CA ASN A 27 -6.13 21.04 1.43
C ASN A 27 -5.77 22.49 1.78
N GLU A 28 -6.24 23.44 0.99
CA GLU A 28 -5.98 24.89 1.15
C GLU A 28 -6.53 25.49 2.46
N ALA A 29 -7.51 24.83 3.09
CA ALA A 29 -8.03 25.22 4.39
C ALA A 29 -7.21 24.66 5.57
N HIS A 30 -6.03 24.10 5.29
CA HIS A 30 -5.20 23.37 6.25
C HIS A 30 -5.91 22.16 6.91
N ALA A 31 -6.96 21.64 6.28
CA ALA A 31 -7.64 20.43 6.73
C ALA A 31 -7.03 19.19 6.06
N VAL A 32 -7.11 18.06 6.76
CA VAL A 32 -6.62 16.76 6.25
C VAL A 32 -7.80 15.91 5.79
N VAL A 33 -7.69 15.37 4.58
CA VAL A 33 -8.57 14.32 4.05
C VAL A 33 -7.76 13.05 3.82
N GLY A 34 -8.33 11.88 4.10
CA GLY A 34 -7.60 10.62 3.99
C GLY A 34 -8.46 9.38 4.08
N GLY A 35 -7.84 8.23 3.78
CA GLY A 35 -8.51 6.93 3.75
C GLY A 35 -7.86 5.97 2.75
N HIS A 36 -8.63 4.96 2.31
CA HIS A 36 -8.20 4.01 1.29
C HIS A 36 -8.03 4.70 -0.07
N LEU A 37 -6.86 4.55 -0.69
CA LEU A 37 -6.55 5.17 -1.96
C LEU A 37 -7.03 4.28 -3.12
N PHE A 38 -8.12 4.69 -3.76
CA PHE A 38 -8.58 4.06 -5.00
C PHE A 38 -7.86 4.61 -6.23
N LYS A 39 -7.74 5.95 -6.32
CA LYS A 39 -7.07 6.65 -7.42
C LYS A 39 -6.74 8.08 -7.01
N ALA A 40 -5.63 8.61 -7.49
CA ALA A 40 -5.29 10.03 -7.45
C ALA A 40 -4.43 10.38 -8.68
N THR A 41 -4.36 11.67 -9.02
CA THR A 41 -3.50 12.19 -10.10
C THR A 41 -2.44 13.08 -9.48
N VAL A 42 -1.17 12.83 -9.81
CA VAL A 42 -0.05 13.69 -9.40
C VAL A 42 -0.12 15.01 -10.16
N SER A 43 -0.13 16.13 -9.43
CA SER A 43 -0.18 17.47 -10.04
C SER A 43 1.21 17.97 -10.47
N THR A 44 2.21 17.81 -9.60
CA THR A 44 3.56 18.36 -9.82
C THR A 44 4.62 17.29 -9.66
N LEU A 45 4.73 16.70 -8.46
CA LEU A 45 5.70 15.65 -8.15
C LEU A 45 5.14 14.73 -7.06
N ASN A 46 5.55 13.47 -7.06
CA ASN A 46 5.33 12.53 -5.96
C ASN A 46 6.60 11.69 -5.79
N GLU A 47 7.34 11.92 -4.71
CA GLU A 47 8.56 11.20 -4.38
C GLU A 47 8.20 9.98 -3.52
N ILE A 48 8.41 8.77 -4.05
CA ILE A 48 8.00 7.53 -3.40
C ILE A 48 9.23 6.68 -3.09
N CYS A 49 9.37 6.26 -1.83
CA CYS A 49 10.33 5.25 -1.41
C CYS A 49 9.63 3.90 -1.25
N LEU A 50 10.22 2.84 -1.82
CA LEU A 50 9.72 1.47 -1.70
C LEU A 50 10.75 0.60 -0.99
N ALA A 51 10.32 -0.10 0.06
CA ALA A 51 11.13 -1.13 0.72
C ALA A 51 10.74 -2.50 0.18
N ARG A 52 11.72 -3.24 -0.36
CA ARG A 52 11.56 -4.63 -0.78
C ARG A 52 12.09 -5.56 0.32
N PHE A 53 11.33 -6.61 0.60
CA PHE A 53 11.74 -7.65 1.53
C PHE A 53 12.10 -8.92 0.76
N ASP A 54 13.35 -9.39 0.88
CA ASP A 54 13.82 -10.58 0.16
C ASP A 54 13.51 -11.88 0.90
N SER A 55 13.45 -11.83 2.22
CA SER A 55 13.20 -13.00 3.07
C SER A 55 11.73 -13.40 3.19
N VAL A 56 10.81 -12.60 2.65
CA VAL A 56 9.37 -12.87 2.72
C VAL A 56 8.67 -12.57 1.41
N ARG A 57 7.57 -13.28 1.16
CA ARG A 57 6.63 -13.00 0.07
C ARG A 57 5.30 -12.54 0.64
N LEU A 58 4.80 -11.43 0.11
CA LEU A 58 3.50 -10.87 0.47
C LEU A 58 2.45 -11.36 -0.54
N GLY A 59 1.37 -11.92 -0.01
CA GLY A 59 0.21 -12.43 -0.76
C GLY A 59 -1.10 -11.93 -0.17
N ARG A 60 -2.21 -12.43 -0.73
CA ARG A 60 -3.56 -12.13 -0.26
C ARG A 60 -4.37 -13.42 -0.14
N VAL A 61 -5.02 -13.65 1.00
CA VAL A 61 -5.87 -14.84 1.24
C VAL A 61 -7.23 -14.40 1.73
N LEU A 62 -8.30 -14.98 1.19
CA LEU A 62 -9.67 -14.70 1.63
C LEU A 62 -9.85 -15.15 3.08
N ASN A 63 -10.22 -14.21 3.95
CA ASN A 63 -10.64 -14.48 5.31
C ASN A 63 -12.19 -14.56 5.33
N PRO A 64 -12.80 -15.72 5.64
CA PRO A 64 -14.25 -15.87 5.67
C PRO A 64 -14.95 -14.98 6.71
N ALA A 65 -14.27 -14.59 7.78
CA ALA A 65 -14.85 -13.78 8.85
C ALA A 65 -15.03 -12.31 8.44
N SER A 66 -14.09 -11.75 7.68
CA SER A 66 -14.17 -10.37 7.18
C SER A 66 -14.76 -10.26 5.78
N GLY A 67 -14.76 -11.37 5.01
CA GLY A 67 -15.11 -11.38 3.60
C GLY A 67 -14.07 -10.73 2.69
N LEU A 68 -12.89 -10.39 3.21
CA LEU A 68 -11.83 -9.67 2.50
C LEU A 68 -10.63 -10.58 2.22
N LYS A 69 -9.89 -10.25 1.16
CA LYS A 69 -8.58 -10.83 0.89
C LYS A 69 -7.53 -10.08 1.71
N GLU A 70 -7.11 -10.67 2.81
CA GLU A 70 -6.21 -10.06 3.79
C GLU A 70 -4.74 -10.33 3.48
N LEU A 71 -3.82 -9.56 4.09
CA LEU A 71 -2.38 -9.78 3.92
C LEU A 71 -1.97 -11.16 4.44
N ALA A 72 -1.31 -11.94 3.60
CA ALA A 72 -0.58 -13.14 3.99
C ALA A 72 0.92 -12.91 3.79
N ILE A 73 1.73 -13.39 4.72
CA ILE A 73 3.20 -13.29 4.66
C ILE A 73 3.77 -14.69 4.76
N GLU A 74 4.51 -15.09 3.73
CA GLU A 74 5.19 -16.38 3.67
C GLU A 74 6.70 -16.18 3.65
N ARG A 75 7.47 -17.19 4.08
CA ARG A 75 8.92 -17.15 3.90
C ARG A 75 9.28 -17.15 2.41
N GLY A 76 10.16 -16.23 2.02
CA GLY A 76 10.83 -16.23 0.73
C GLY A 76 11.74 -17.45 0.58
N PRO A 77 12.27 -17.72 -0.62
CA PRO A 77 13.31 -18.72 -0.76
C PRO A 77 14.49 -18.24 0.10
N THR A 78 15.07 -19.11 0.92
CA THR A 78 16.40 -18.83 1.45
C THR A 78 17.35 -18.92 0.28
N ASP A 79 18.03 -17.83 -0.07
CA ASP A 79 19.19 -17.91 -0.93
C ASP A 79 20.17 -18.88 -0.26
N ALA A 80 20.26 -20.10 -0.80
CA ALA A 80 21.35 -21.01 -0.47
C ALA A 80 22.60 -20.45 -1.14
N GLY A 81 23.23 -19.48 -0.45
CA GLY A 81 24.60 -19.09 -0.72
C GLY A 81 25.57 -20.22 -0.38
#